data_AF-A0A3P6CC62-F1
#
_entry.id   AF-A0A3P6CC62-F1
#
_cell.length_a   1.000
_cell.length_b   1.000
_cell.length_c   1.000
_cell.angle_alpha   90.00
_cell.angle_beta   90.00
_cell.angle_gamma   90.00
#
_symmetry.space_group_name_H-M   'P 1'
#
loop_
_entity.id
_entity.type
_entity.pdbx_description
1 polymer ?
#
loop_
_entity_poly.entity_id
_entity_poly.type
_entity_poly.pdbx_seq_one_letter_code
_entity_poly.pdbx_strand_id
1 'polypeptide(L)'
;MAASSSPSLLLPLGSASRNGTTIKTPRCISTRVIVASETRNKSCSRRDAMLLVLGVSGLSMNYLPAAYAAGLPPEDKPRLCEAECEKELENVPMVTTESGLQYKDIKVGKGPSPPVGYQVAANYVAMVPSGQIFDSSLEKGLPYLFRVGSGQVIKGLDEGLLTMKAGGKRRLYIPGPLAFPKGLVSAPGRPRVAPNSPVVFDVSLEYIPGLESDEE
;
A
#
# COMPACT_ATOMS: atom_id res chain seq x y z
N MET A 1 -63.94 -24.19 -11.87
CA MET A 1 -64.63 -23.68 -13.07
C MET A 1 -63.78 -22.58 -13.68
N ALA A 2 -63.45 -22.73 -14.98
CA ALA A 2 -62.79 -21.80 -15.92
C ALA A 2 -61.39 -21.27 -15.51
N ALA A 3 -60.24 -21.60 -16.13
CA ALA A 3 -59.86 -21.85 -17.53
C ALA A 3 -59.95 -20.63 -18.45
N SER A 4 -58.80 -20.00 -18.73
CA SER A 4 -58.33 -19.59 -20.07
C SER A 4 -56.94 -18.92 -19.92
N SER A 5 -55.81 -19.41 -20.44
CA SER A 5 -55.42 -19.78 -21.82
C SER A 5 -55.47 -18.61 -22.80
N SER A 6 -54.31 -18.02 -23.13
CA SER A 6 -53.73 -18.25 -24.47
C SER A 6 -52.30 -17.71 -24.64
N PRO A 7 -51.53 -18.28 -25.59
CA PRO A 7 -50.09 -18.12 -25.76
C PRO A 7 -49.71 -17.51 -27.14
N SER A 8 -48.42 -17.58 -27.48
CA SER A 8 -47.83 -17.58 -28.83
C SER A 8 -47.29 -16.24 -29.36
N LEU A 9 -45.99 -16.20 -29.67
CA LEU A 9 -45.51 -16.45 -31.04
C LEU A 9 -43.96 -16.40 -31.13
N LEU A 10 -43.39 -17.52 -31.55
CA LEU A 10 -42.08 -17.65 -32.20
C LEU A 10 -42.09 -16.97 -33.58
N LEU A 11 -40.90 -16.62 -34.09
CA LEU A 11 -40.38 -16.76 -35.49
C LEU A 11 -39.04 -15.96 -35.62
N PRO A 12 -38.20 -16.12 -36.67
CA PRO A 12 -37.33 -17.27 -36.91
C PRO A 12 -35.86 -16.89 -37.27
N LEU A 13 -35.04 -17.92 -37.52
CA LEU A 13 -33.67 -17.89 -38.06
C LEU A 13 -33.51 -17.09 -39.37
N GLY A 14 -32.35 -16.44 -39.52
CA GLY A 14 -31.82 -15.97 -40.80
C GLY A 14 -30.30 -16.13 -40.85
N SER A 15 -29.82 -17.07 -41.69
CA SER A 15 -28.43 -17.24 -42.08
C SER A 15 -28.11 -16.39 -43.32
N ALA A 16 -26.89 -15.88 -43.43
CA ALA A 16 -26.34 -15.43 -44.72
C ALA A 16 -24.82 -15.56 -44.73
N SER A 17 -24.36 -16.19 -45.81
CA SER A 17 -23.00 -16.56 -46.19
C SER A 17 -22.53 -15.63 -47.32
N ARG A 18 -21.23 -15.28 -47.38
CA ARG A 18 -20.38 -15.54 -48.56
C ARG A 18 -18.96 -14.95 -48.47
N ASN A 19 -18.09 -15.68 -49.17
CA ASN A 19 -16.63 -15.63 -49.30
C ASN A 19 -16.06 -14.47 -50.13
N GLY A 20 -14.73 -14.32 -50.08
CA GLY A 20 -13.90 -13.72 -51.14
C GLY A 20 -12.53 -13.23 -50.64
N THR A 21 -11.56 -14.09 -50.31
CA THR A 21 -10.42 -14.56 -51.14
C THR A 21 -9.32 -13.51 -51.42
N THR A 22 -8.07 -14.00 -51.34
CA THR A 22 -6.78 -13.50 -51.90
C THR A 22 -5.78 -12.88 -50.91
N ILE A 23 -4.47 -13.18 -50.85
CA ILE A 23 -3.57 -14.12 -51.56
C ILE A 23 -2.16 -14.07 -50.87
N LYS A 24 -1.45 -15.22 -50.84
CA LYS A 24 0.02 -15.45 -50.83
C LYS A 24 0.91 -15.10 -49.60
N THR A 25 1.29 -16.19 -48.92
CA THR A 25 2.64 -16.69 -48.51
C THR A 25 3.85 -16.26 -49.37
N PRO A 26 5.11 -16.71 -49.11
CA PRO A 26 5.84 -17.06 -47.86
C PRO A 26 7.26 -16.45 -47.82
N ARG A 27 7.99 -16.57 -46.69
CA ARG A 27 9.41 -16.94 -46.75
C ARG A 27 9.95 -17.48 -45.43
N CYS A 28 10.47 -18.70 -45.53
CA CYS A 28 11.40 -19.34 -44.61
C CYS A 28 12.61 -18.44 -44.30
N ILE A 29 13.29 -18.70 -43.19
CA ILE A 29 14.64 -19.27 -43.21
C ILE A 29 14.97 -19.81 -41.81
N SER A 30 15.17 -21.13 -41.79
CA SER A 30 15.95 -21.85 -40.79
C SER A 30 17.42 -21.55 -41.07
N THR A 31 18.20 -21.20 -40.04
CA THR A 31 19.62 -21.55 -40.04
C THR A 31 20.11 -21.75 -38.61
N ARG A 32 20.38 -23.02 -38.28
CA ARG A 32 21.36 -23.41 -37.26
C ARG A 32 22.76 -23.21 -37.83
N VAL A 33 23.65 -22.50 -37.12
CA VAL A 33 25.12 -22.62 -37.19
C VAL A 33 25.62 -22.36 -35.76
N ILE A 34 25.97 -23.38 -34.98
CA ILE A 34 27.30 -24.01 -34.82
C ILE A 34 28.42 -23.03 -34.40
N VAL A 35 28.81 -23.15 -33.13
CA VAL A 35 30.14 -23.14 -32.50
C VAL A 35 31.21 -22.18 -33.06
N ALA A 36 31.70 -21.28 -32.21
CA ALA A 36 33.13 -20.97 -32.12
C ALA A 36 33.48 -20.40 -30.74
N SER A 37 34.37 -21.11 -30.07
CA SER A 37 35.17 -20.75 -28.91
C SER A 37 36.03 -19.51 -29.14
N GLU A 38 36.35 -18.84 -28.02
CA GLU A 38 37.54 -18.01 -27.75
C GLU A 38 38.05 -17.07 -28.85
N THR A 39 38.04 -15.76 -28.55
CA THR A 39 39.27 -14.96 -28.66
C THR A 39 39.19 -13.74 -27.75
N ARG A 40 40.29 -13.56 -27.03
CA ARG A 40 40.65 -12.39 -26.24
C ARG A 40 40.74 -11.15 -27.14
N ASN A 41 40.30 -10.00 -26.64
CA ASN A 41 40.90 -8.69 -26.90
C ASN A 41 40.45 -7.76 -25.76
N LYS A 42 41.26 -7.50 -24.73
CA LYS A 42 42.39 -6.55 -24.71
C LYS A 42 42.14 -5.32 -25.59
N SER A 43 41.78 -4.22 -24.97
CA SER A 43 42.73 -3.11 -24.74
C SER A 43 41.96 -1.83 -24.45
N CYS A 44 42.07 -1.32 -23.22
CA CYS A 44 42.15 0.13 -23.04
C CYS A 44 42.88 0.45 -21.73
N SER A 45 44.10 0.98 -21.91
CA SER A 45 44.82 1.88 -21.02
C SER A 45 45.13 1.39 -19.59
N ARG A 46 46.31 0.77 -19.43
CA ARG A 46 47.09 0.93 -18.19
C ARG A 46 48.54 1.25 -18.56
N ARG A 47 48.89 2.46 -18.14
CA ARG A 47 50.09 3.24 -18.40
C ARG A 47 51.35 2.50 -18.00
N ASP A 48 52.39 2.78 -18.78
CA ASP A 48 53.77 2.41 -18.56
C ASP A 48 54.20 2.45 -17.09
N ALA A 49 54.86 1.37 -16.70
CA ALA A 49 55.76 1.35 -15.59
C ALA A 49 57.05 2.08 -15.99
N MET A 50 57.40 3.12 -15.25
CA MET A 50 58.79 3.57 -15.09
C MET A 50 58.92 4.15 -13.68
N LEU A 51 59.48 3.32 -12.79
CA LEU A 51 60.13 3.74 -11.56
C LEU A 51 61.35 4.60 -11.93
N LEU A 52 61.51 5.76 -11.28
CA LEU A 52 62.80 6.35 -10.93
C LEU A 52 62.60 7.39 -9.83
N VAL A 53 63.66 7.57 -9.06
CA VAL A 53 63.66 7.73 -7.60
C VAL A 53 63.97 9.18 -7.19
N LEU A 54 63.62 9.50 -5.94
CA LEU A 54 64.18 10.55 -5.06
C LEU A 54 63.42 11.89 -5.01
N GLY A 55 62.73 12.10 -3.88
CA GLY A 55 62.17 13.39 -3.49
C GLY A 55 61.59 13.29 -2.08
N VAL A 56 62.43 13.56 -1.08
CA VAL A 56 62.06 13.63 0.34
C VAL A 56 61.14 14.83 0.55
N SER A 57 59.88 14.61 0.94
CA SER A 57 59.14 15.58 1.75
C SER A 57 57.84 14.98 2.25
N GLY A 58 57.62 15.09 3.56
CA GLY A 58 56.53 14.43 4.27
C GLY A 58 55.17 14.82 3.72
N LEU A 59 54.33 13.81 3.47
CA LEU A 59 52.91 13.98 3.31
C LEU A 59 52.24 13.03 4.28
N SER A 60 51.65 13.65 5.30
CA SER A 60 50.67 13.08 6.20
C SER A 60 49.91 11.96 5.51
N MET A 61 49.98 10.76 6.08
CA MET A 61 49.12 9.65 5.73
C MET A 61 47.72 10.06 6.17
N ASN A 62 47.07 10.87 5.35
CA ASN A 62 45.68 11.24 5.51
C ASN A 62 44.89 9.96 5.33
N TYR A 63 44.52 9.38 6.47
CA TYR A 63 43.45 8.42 6.60
C TYR A 63 42.30 8.89 5.71
N LEU A 64 41.99 8.10 4.68
CA LEU A 64 40.71 8.19 4.00
C LEU A 64 39.64 8.11 5.10
N PRO A 65 38.80 9.14 5.29
CA PRO A 65 37.68 8.97 6.20
C PRO A 65 36.82 7.85 5.60
N ALA A 66 36.36 6.97 6.49
CA ALA A 66 35.35 5.97 6.16
C ALA A 66 34.26 6.64 5.32
N ALA A 67 34.00 6.11 4.13
CA ALA A 67 32.86 6.50 3.33
C ALA A 67 31.63 6.25 4.20
N TYR A 68 31.15 7.31 4.86
CA TYR A 68 29.85 7.32 5.49
C TYR A 68 28.89 7.09 4.33
N ALA A 69 28.37 5.86 4.22
CA ALA A 69 27.22 5.60 3.38
C ALA A 69 26.17 6.61 3.84
N ALA A 70 25.95 7.65 3.03
CA ALA A 70 24.87 8.60 3.25
C ALA A 70 23.59 7.79 3.11
N GLY A 71 23.15 7.20 4.22
CA GLY A 71 21.80 6.67 4.34
C GLY A 71 20.90 7.80 3.90
N LEU A 72 20.03 7.51 2.94
CA LEU A 72 18.99 8.43 2.52
C LEU A 72 18.35 9.01 3.79
N PRO A 73 18.16 10.34 3.87
CA PRO A 73 17.47 10.94 5.00
C PRO A 73 16.15 10.17 5.19
N PRO A 74 15.75 9.90 6.45
CA PRO A 74 14.49 9.22 6.69
C PRO A 74 13.40 9.99 5.94
N GLU A 75 12.71 9.30 5.03
CA GLU A 75 11.58 9.85 4.29
C GLU A 75 10.53 10.30 5.31
N ASP A 76 10.44 11.62 5.52
CA ASP A 76 9.56 12.25 6.49
C ASP A 76 8.13 12.27 5.93
N LYS A 77 7.46 11.12 6.02
CA LYS A 77 6.07 10.98 5.59
C LYS A 77 5.14 11.53 6.69
N PRO A 78 4.10 12.31 6.32
CA PRO A 78 3.20 12.91 7.28
C PRO A 78 2.48 11.84 8.11
N ARG A 79 2.47 12.04 9.43
CA ARG A 79 1.81 11.17 10.40
C ARG A 79 0.60 11.86 11.02
N LEU A 80 -0.42 11.09 11.38
CA LEU A 80 -1.58 11.59 12.13
C LEU A 80 -1.25 11.92 13.59
N CYS A 81 -0.27 11.21 14.13
CA CYS A 81 0.29 11.42 15.45
C CYS A 81 1.80 11.68 15.34
N GLU A 82 2.18 12.91 15.64
CA GLU A 82 3.57 13.32 15.76
C GLU A 82 4.16 12.85 17.11
N ALA A 83 5.44 13.18 17.35
CA ALA A 83 6.20 12.70 18.51
C ALA A 83 5.57 13.02 19.87
N GLU A 84 4.74 14.06 19.97
CA GLU A 84 4.04 14.45 21.19
C GLU A 84 2.88 13.49 21.48
N CYS A 85 2.04 13.21 20.47
CA CYS A 85 0.98 12.21 20.57
C CYS A 85 1.54 10.81 20.89
N GLU A 86 2.70 10.45 20.33
CA GLU A 86 3.32 9.15 20.61
C GLU A 86 3.69 8.96 22.08
N LYS A 87 4.06 10.04 22.79
CA LYS A 87 4.29 10.01 24.24
C LYS A 87 2.99 9.87 25.03
N GLU A 88 1.91 10.51 24.56
CA GLU A 88 0.59 10.36 25.21
C GLU A 88 0.08 8.92 25.11
N LEU A 89 0.35 8.22 24.01
CA LEU A 89 -0.02 6.81 23.83
C LEU A 89 0.56 5.87 24.89
N GLU A 90 1.68 6.21 25.54
CA GLU A 90 2.24 5.40 26.64
C GLU A 90 1.34 5.40 27.88
N ASN A 91 0.62 6.51 28.10
CA ASN A 91 -0.24 6.71 29.27
C ASN A 91 -1.70 6.28 29.01
N VAL A 92 -2.08 6.06 27.75
CA VAL A 92 -3.44 5.64 27.38
C VAL A 92 -3.61 4.13 27.57
N PRO A 93 -4.67 3.69 28.27
CA PRO A 93 -4.97 2.27 28.44
C PRO A 93 -5.26 1.61 27.08
N MET A 94 -4.71 0.42 26.88
CA MET A 94 -5.01 -0.41 25.70
C MET A 94 -6.30 -1.18 25.94
N VAL A 95 -7.26 -1.04 25.04
CA VAL A 95 -8.49 -1.84 25.03
C VAL A 95 -8.33 -2.99 24.05
N THR A 96 -8.73 -4.19 24.43
CA THR A 96 -8.72 -5.39 23.57
C THR A 96 -10.15 -5.89 23.38
N THR A 97 -10.55 -6.10 22.14
CA THR A 97 -11.87 -6.64 21.79
C THR A 97 -11.85 -8.16 21.73
N GLU A 98 -13.03 -8.78 21.64
CA GLU A 98 -13.18 -10.24 21.52
C GLU A 98 -12.55 -10.82 20.24
N SER A 99 -12.44 -10.02 19.18
CA SER A 99 -11.81 -10.43 17.92
C SER A 99 -10.28 -10.40 17.98
N GLY A 100 -9.71 -9.87 19.07
CA GLY A 100 -8.28 -9.65 19.25
C GLY A 100 -7.79 -8.32 18.67
N LEU A 101 -8.68 -7.45 18.19
CA LEU A 101 -8.32 -6.07 17.86
C LEU A 101 -7.94 -5.33 19.14
N GLN A 102 -6.81 -4.63 19.11
CA GLN A 102 -6.40 -3.77 20.22
C GLN A 102 -6.36 -2.32 19.77
N TYR A 103 -6.72 -1.39 20.64
CA TYR A 103 -6.66 0.02 20.31
C TYR A 103 -6.37 0.92 21.50
N LYS A 104 -5.91 2.13 21.17
CA LYS A 104 -5.70 3.24 22.10
C LYS A 104 -6.36 4.49 21.55
N ASP A 105 -7.20 5.12 22.35
CA ASP A 105 -7.82 6.40 22.02
C ASP A 105 -6.85 7.55 22.33
N ILE A 106 -6.32 8.17 21.27
CA ILE A 106 -5.46 9.34 21.39
C ILE A 106 -6.31 10.56 21.76
N LYS A 107 -7.44 10.70 21.08
CA LYS A 107 -8.41 11.77 21.30
C LYS A 107 -9.80 11.20 21.16
N VAL A 108 -10.60 11.28 22.21
CA VAL A 108 -12.00 10.86 22.13
C VAL A 108 -12.80 11.96 21.42
N GLY A 109 -13.52 11.58 20.36
CA GLY A 109 -14.40 12.47 19.62
C GLY A 109 -15.64 12.86 20.42
N LYS A 110 -16.26 13.99 20.07
CA LYS A 110 -17.51 14.45 20.72
C LYS A 110 -18.75 14.08 19.92
N GLY A 111 -18.60 13.76 18.65
CA GLY A 111 -19.72 13.46 17.77
C GLY A 111 -20.33 12.07 17.99
N PRO A 112 -21.34 11.72 17.19
CA PRO A 112 -21.96 10.41 17.21
C PRO A 112 -20.99 9.33 16.72
N SER A 113 -21.29 8.08 17.10
CA SER A 113 -20.61 6.91 16.53
C SER A 113 -21.31 6.49 15.23
N PRO A 114 -20.56 6.07 14.20
CA PRO A 114 -21.15 5.79 12.91
C PRO A 114 -21.94 4.47 12.94
N PRO A 115 -23.20 4.46 12.49
CA PRO A 115 -23.96 3.24 12.36
C PRO A 115 -23.41 2.34 11.24
N VAL A 116 -23.67 1.04 11.32
CA VAL A 116 -23.26 0.07 10.29
C VAL A 116 -23.87 0.44 8.94
N GLY A 117 -23.04 0.46 7.90
CA GLY A 117 -23.41 0.79 6.52
C GLY A 117 -23.39 2.29 6.19
N TYR A 118 -23.20 3.17 7.17
CA TYR A 118 -23.10 4.61 6.93
C TYR A 118 -21.78 5.00 6.30
N GLN A 119 -21.82 6.06 5.50
CA GLN A 119 -20.61 6.67 4.95
C GLN A 119 -19.89 7.45 6.04
N VAL A 120 -18.55 7.37 6.05
CA VAL A 120 -17.69 8.10 6.97
C VAL A 120 -16.56 8.76 6.19
N ALA A 121 -16.09 9.92 6.66
CA ALA A 121 -14.89 10.57 6.17
C ALA A 121 -13.79 10.44 7.24
N ALA A 122 -12.72 9.72 6.91
CA ALA A 122 -11.62 9.48 7.85
C ALA A 122 -10.27 9.71 7.19
N ASN A 123 -9.35 10.31 7.95
CA ASN A 123 -7.93 10.28 7.63
C ASN A 123 -7.28 9.05 8.26
N TYR A 124 -6.30 8.46 7.57
CA TYR A 124 -5.57 7.32 8.10
C TYR A 124 -4.11 7.32 7.69
N VAL A 125 -3.29 6.66 8.52
CA VAL A 125 -1.90 6.30 8.23
C VAL A 125 -1.73 4.83 8.59
N ALA A 126 -1.37 4.02 7.60
CA ALA A 126 -1.24 2.58 7.73
C ALA A 126 0.24 2.18 7.76
N MET A 127 0.63 1.46 8.80
CA MET A 127 2.01 1.11 9.12
C MET A 127 2.17 -0.39 9.32
N VAL A 128 3.32 -0.91 8.91
CA VAL A 128 3.77 -2.23 9.36
C VAL A 128 4.29 -2.13 10.81
N PRO A 129 4.41 -3.26 11.55
CA PRO A 129 4.89 -3.25 12.94
C PRO A 129 6.29 -2.65 13.13
N SER A 130 7.09 -2.59 12.06
CA SER A 130 8.39 -1.90 12.06
C SER A 130 8.28 -0.37 11.99
N GLY A 131 7.07 0.20 11.95
CA GLY A 131 6.80 1.64 11.87
C GLY A 131 6.87 2.22 10.46
N GLN A 132 7.19 1.42 9.44
CA GLN A 132 7.20 1.90 8.05
C GLN A 132 5.78 2.08 7.52
N ILE A 133 5.50 3.25 6.95
CA ILE A 133 4.20 3.58 6.37
C ILE A 133 4.08 2.93 4.99
N PHE A 134 3.00 2.19 4.77
CA PHE A 134 2.70 1.59 3.47
C PHE A 134 1.51 2.23 2.76
N ASP A 135 0.65 2.97 3.45
CA ASP A 135 -0.42 3.73 2.83
C ASP A 135 -0.83 4.90 3.74
N SER A 136 -1.21 6.03 3.17
CA SER A 136 -1.63 7.22 3.91
C SER A 136 -2.65 8.02 3.12
N SER A 137 -3.72 8.47 3.77
CA SER A 137 -4.64 9.45 3.16
C SER A 137 -4.05 10.85 3.16
N LEU A 138 -3.13 11.16 4.09
CA LEU A 138 -2.53 12.48 4.23
C LEU A 138 -1.68 12.86 3.02
N GLU A 139 -1.01 11.88 2.39
CA GLU A 139 -0.26 12.08 1.14
C GLU A 139 -1.15 12.54 -0.02
N LYS A 140 -2.46 12.25 0.04
CA LYS A 140 -3.45 12.62 -0.98
C LYS A 140 -4.16 13.94 -0.64
N GLY A 141 -3.98 14.48 0.57
CA GLY A 141 -4.56 15.74 1.03
C GLY A 141 -6.08 15.75 1.21
N LEU A 142 -6.75 14.59 1.13
CA LEU A 142 -8.21 14.48 1.23
C LEU A 142 -8.60 13.30 2.12
N PRO A 143 -9.66 13.44 2.96
CA PRO A 143 -10.18 12.32 3.73
C PRO A 143 -10.66 11.18 2.84
N TYR A 144 -10.47 9.96 3.30
CA TYR A 144 -10.97 8.78 2.61
C TYR A 144 -12.44 8.54 2.97
N LEU A 145 -13.30 8.46 1.95
CA LEU A 145 -14.73 8.22 2.10
C LEU A 145 -15.08 6.76 1.80
N PHE A 146 -15.70 6.08 2.76
CA PHE A 146 -16.14 4.68 2.61
C PHE A 146 -17.32 4.39 3.55
N ARG A 147 -17.96 3.23 3.36
CA ARG A 147 -19.05 2.77 4.22
C ARG A 147 -18.53 1.83 5.30
N VAL A 148 -18.66 2.24 6.56
CA VAL A 148 -18.18 1.44 7.70
C VAL A 148 -19.05 0.20 7.91
N GLY A 149 -18.43 -0.94 8.25
CA GLY A 149 -19.13 -2.20 8.51
C GLY A 149 -19.73 -2.87 7.26
N SER A 150 -19.37 -2.40 6.07
CA SER A 150 -19.81 -2.97 4.79
C SER A 150 -18.78 -3.89 4.14
N GLY A 151 -17.61 -4.08 4.77
CA GLY A 151 -16.52 -4.88 4.21
C GLY A 151 -15.77 -4.22 3.06
N GLN A 152 -15.91 -2.89 2.90
CA GLN A 152 -15.13 -2.11 1.94
C GLN A 152 -13.67 -1.93 2.37
N VAL A 153 -13.39 -2.03 3.67
CA VAL A 153 -12.06 -1.96 4.27
C VAL A 153 -11.76 -3.25 5.03
N ILE A 154 -10.55 -3.38 5.57
CA ILE A 154 -10.16 -4.53 6.40
C ILE A 154 -11.05 -4.64 7.64
N LYS A 155 -11.33 -5.86 8.08
CA LYS A 155 -12.27 -6.15 9.17
C LYS A 155 -11.93 -5.40 10.46
N GLY A 156 -10.64 -5.33 10.80
CA GLY A 156 -10.20 -4.63 12.00
C GLY A 156 -10.44 -3.11 11.95
N LEU A 157 -10.42 -2.51 10.76
CA LEU A 157 -10.71 -1.07 10.60
C LEU A 157 -12.22 -0.81 10.71
N ASP A 158 -13.04 -1.68 10.11
CA ASP A 158 -14.51 -1.63 10.26
C ASP A 158 -14.90 -1.73 11.75
N GLU A 159 -14.40 -2.74 12.47
CA GLU A 159 -14.68 -2.92 13.90
C GLU A 159 -14.17 -1.76 14.75
N GLY A 160 -12.96 -1.29 14.48
CA GLY A 160 -12.33 -0.19 15.23
C GLY A 160 -13.05 1.15 15.07
N LEU A 161 -13.66 1.42 13.92
CA LEU A 161 -14.37 2.66 13.64
C LEU A 161 -15.82 2.66 14.13
N LEU A 162 -16.50 1.51 14.15
CA LEU A 162 -17.88 1.41 14.67
C LEU A 162 -17.98 1.84 16.15
N THR A 163 -16.92 1.60 16.92
CA THR A 163 -16.86 1.96 18.36
C THR A 163 -16.26 3.35 18.60
N MET A 164 -15.88 4.07 17.54
CA MET A 164 -15.26 5.38 17.62
C MET A 164 -16.31 6.50 17.53
N LYS A 165 -16.00 7.69 18.02
CA LYS A 165 -16.84 8.89 17.91
C LYS A 165 -16.27 9.84 16.86
N ALA A 166 -17.13 10.53 16.11
CA ALA A 166 -16.71 11.54 15.16
C ALA A 166 -15.91 12.68 15.85
N GLY A 167 -14.88 13.17 15.16
CA GLY A 167 -13.86 14.09 15.67
C GLY A 167 -12.76 13.44 16.53
N GLY A 168 -12.77 12.11 16.66
CA GLY A 168 -11.78 11.37 17.44
C GLY A 168 -10.51 11.03 16.67
N LYS A 169 -9.46 10.66 17.40
CA LYS A 169 -8.23 10.03 16.87
C LYS A 169 -7.90 8.76 17.66
N ARG A 170 -7.58 7.67 16.95
CA ARG A 170 -7.35 6.35 17.54
C ARG A 170 -6.23 5.62 16.82
N ARG A 171 -5.38 4.93 17.59
CA ARG A 171 -4.40 3.97 17.08
C ARG A 171 -4.95 2.56 17.23
N LEU A 172 -5.07 1.85 16.12
CA LEU A 172 -5.53 0.47 16.02
C LEU A 172 -4.33 -0.45 15.79
N TYR A 173 -4.22 -1.50 16.59
CA TYR A 173 -3.29 -2.61 16.42
C TYR A 173 -4.10 -3.81 15.92
N ILE A 174 -4.07 -4.01 14.61
CA ILE A 174 -4.91 -4.99 13.94
C ILE A 174 -4.14 -6.31 13.80
N PRO A 175 -4.63 -7.41 14.39
CA PRO A 175 -3.99 -8.70 14.24
C PRO A 175 -4.13 -9.21 12.81
N GLY A 176 -3.20 -10.08 12.39
CA GLY A 176 -3.13 -10.63 11.04
C GLY A 176 -4.45 -11.12 10.43
N PRO A 177 -5.27 -11.93 11.15
CA PRO A 177 -6.56 -12.42 10.65
C PRO A 177 -7.59 -11.32 10.34
N LEU A 178 -7.46 -10.14 10.95
CA LEU A 178 -8.34 -8.99 10.74
C LEU A 178 -7.76 -7.94 9.77
N ALA A 179 -6.53 -8.16 9.30
CA ALA A 179 -5.79 -7.29 8.39
C ALA A 179 -5.92 -7.76 6.93
N PHE A 180 -4.79 -8.11 6.29
CA PHE A 180 -4.73 -8.50 4.87
C PHE A 180 -4.50 -10.00 4.72
N PRO A 181 -5.54 -10.81 4.40
CA PRO A 181 -5.39 -12.26 4.29
C PRO A 181 -4.45 -12.70 3.15
N LYS A 182 -4.37 -11.91 2.08
CA LYS A 182 -3.46 -12.15 0.94
C LYS A 182 -2.16 -11.34 1.01
N GLY A 183 -2.04 -10.45 2.00
CA GLY A 183 -0.95 -9.47 2.08
C GLY A 183 -1.00 -8.42 0.95
N LEU A 184 0.02 -7.57 0.91
CA LEU A 184 0.24 -6.58 -0.15
C LEU A 184 1.65 -6.75 -0.72
N VAL A 185 1.75 -6.87 -2.05
CA VAL A 185 3.05 -6.91 -2.75
C VAL A 185 3.86 -5.63 -2.48
N SER A 186 5.18 -5.64 -2.56
CA SER A 186 5.96 -4.40 -2.51
C SER A 186 5.74 -3.57 -3.77
N ALA A 187 5.87 -2.24 -3.66
CA ALA A 187 5.88 -1.30 -4.78
C ALA A 187 6.92 -0.20 -4.50
N PRO A 188 7.35 0.60 -5.50
CA PRO A 188 8.24 1.73 -5.25
C PRO A 188 7.67 2.64 -4.15
N GLY A 189 8.43 2.88 -3.07
CA GLY A 189 8.01 3.70 -1.94
C GLY A 189 7.02 3.04 -0.95
N ARG A 190 6.69 1.75 -1.15
CA ARG A 190 5.77 1.00 -0.28
C ARG A 190 6.34 -0.37 0.14
N PRO A 191 6.53 -0.63 1.44
CA PRO A 191 7.03 -1.92 1.90
C PRO A 191 6.04 -3.06 1.62
N ARG A 192 6.55 -4.29 1.55
CA ARG A 192 5.75 -5.50 1.45
C ARG A 192 5.01 -5.76 2.76
N VAL A 193 3.72 -6.07 2.69
CA VAL A 193 2.92 -6.55 3.82
C VAL A 193 2.69 -8.03 3.63
N ALA A 194 3.16 -8.87 4.56
CA ALA A 194 2.99 -10.32 4.43
C ALA A 194 1.51 -10.73 4.61
N PRO A 195 1.07 -11.85 4.02
CA PRO A 195 -0.25 -12.42 4.29
C PRO A 195 -0.47 -12.66 5.78
N ASN A 196 -1.64 -12.28 6.30
CA ASN A 196 -2.00 -12.42 7.72
C ASN A 196 -0.95 -11.82 8.69
N SER A 197 -0.25 -10.75 8.29
CA SER A 197 0.65 -10.04 9.20
C SER A 197 -0.09 -8.94 9.97
N PRO A 198 0.29 -8.69 11.24
CA PRO A 198 -0.29 -7.60 12.01
C PRO A 198 0.10 -6.25 11.40
N VAL A 199 -0.78 -5.27 11.55
CA VAL A 199 -0.60 -3.92 11.02
C VAL A 199 -1.09 -2.89 12.04
N VAL A 200 -0.54 -1.69 11.99
CA VAL A 200 -0.92 -0.57 12.87
C VAL A 200 -1.56 0.51 12.01
N PHE A 201 -2.71 1.02 12.45
CA PHE A 201 -3.42 2.09 11.78
C PHE A 201 -3.61 3.25 12.76
N ASP A 202 -3.15 4.43 12.37
CA ASP A 202 -3.63 5.67 12.99
C ASP A 202 -4.80 6.18 12.19
N VAL A 203 -5.90 6.50 12.86
CA VAL A 203 -7.14 6.91 12.22
C VAL A 203 -7.69 8.14 12.92
N SER A 204 -8.10 9.12 12.14
CA SER A 204 -8.84 10.32 12.57
C SER A 204 -10.19 10.29 11.88
N LEU A 205 -11.26 10.12 12.64
CA LEU A 205 -12.62 10.15 12.11
C LEU A 205 -13.07 11.61 12.06
N GLU A 206 -13.11 12.21 10.87
CA GLU A 206 -13.39 13.64 10.72
C GLU A 206 -14.88 13.93 10.92
N TYR A 207 -15.73 13.32 10.09
CA TYR A 207 -17.18 13.51 10.16
C TYR A 207 -17.95 12.36 9.51
N ILE A 208 -19.27 12.31 9.78
CA ILE A 208 -20.19 11.31 9.25
C ILE A 208 -21.24 12.05 8.41
N PRO A 209 -21.18 11.97 7.06
CA PRO A 209 -22.19 12.56 6.20
C PRO A 209 -23.62 12.17 6.60
N GLY A 210 -24.49 13.17 6.79
CA GLY A 210 -25.90 12.97 7.12
C GLY A 210 -26.18 12.57 8.57
N LEU A 211 -25.17 12.60 9.44
CA LEU A 211 -25.33 12.39 10.88
C LEU A 211 -24.64 13.55 11.59
N GLU A 212 -25.33 14.69 11.60
CA GLU A 212 -24.88 15.90 12.27
C GLU A 212 -25.06 15.71 13.78
N SER A 213 -24.07 16.12 14.57
CA SER A 213 -24.28 16.30 16.01
C SER A 213 -25.09 17.57 16.18
N ASP A 214 -26.34 17.44 16.59
CA ASP A 214 -27.11 18.57 17.12
C ASP A 214 -26.33 19.09 18.34
N GLU A 215 -25.48 20.09 18.12
CA GLU A 215 -24.75 20.75 19.19
C GLU A 215 -25.76 21.56 20.02
N GLU A 216 -26.12 21.03 21.20
CA GLU A 216 -26.87 21.73 22.25
C GLU A 216 -25.93 22.22 23.36
#